data_AF-A0A7J4LKW9-F1
#
_entry.id   AF-A0A7J4LKW9-F1
#
_cell.length_a   1.000
_cell.length_b   1.000
_cell.length_c   1.000
_cell.angle_alpha   90.00
_cell.angle_beta   90.00
_cell.angle_gamma   90.00
#
_symmetry.space_group_name_H-M   'P 1'
#
loop_
_entity.id
_entity.type
_entity.pdbx_description
1 polymer ?
#
loop_
_entity_poly.entity_id
_entity_poly.type
_entity_poly.pdbx_seq_one_letter_code
_entity_poly.pdbx_strand_id
1 'polypeptide(L)'
;MDKQTLKAIAYAQNALSFIFLQNEVKDKINSVYLYGSAVRGELLKESDIDVFIDCAQEHENNVKAICKSSLSKFYVSDDYKKWEILRFTNNISIEAGEFMKWELKTSILAEGILLYSKKPEVLPATRAVLFTFQLPKKKKNYFNLTRALYGRKEQGYKEHGFLKEANGHKVASNVIIIPKEYQQKTMQLLQSKSISYSMKEIWINE
;
A
#
# COMPACT_ATOMS: atom_id res chain seq x y z
N MET A 1 1.11 14.83 5.60
CA MET A 1 0.32 15.07 4.37
C MET A 1 0.33 16.56 4.11
N ASP A 2 0.67 16.97 2.88
CA ASP A 2 0.81 18.37 2.51
C ASP A 2 -0.55 19.03 2.19
N LYS A 3 -0.53 20.35 2.00
CA LYS A 3 -1.74 21.17 1.78
C LYS A 3 -2.43 20.87 0.45
N GLN A 4 -1.69 20.47 -0.57
CA GLN A 4 -2.25 20.15 -1.89
C GLN A 4 -2.97 18.81 -1.85
N THR A 5 -2.37 17.80 -1.24
CA THR A 5 -3.01 16.49 -1.02
C THR A 5 -4.30 16.64 -0.21
N LEU A 6 -4.30 17.47 0.85
CA LEU A 6 -5.52 17.76 1.62
C LEU A 6 -6.63 18.39 0.76
N LYS A 7 -6.28 19.30 -0.16
CA LYS A 7 -7.26 19.88 -1.11
C LYS A 7 -7.79 18.82 -2.07
N ALA A 8 -6.93 17.96 -2.60
CA ALA A 8 -7.33 16.88 -3.50
C ALA A 8 -8.32 15.92 -2.84
N ILE A 9 -8.08 15.54 -1.58
CA ILE A 9 -9.00 14.70 -0.79
C ILE A 9 -10.36 15.39 -0.66
N ALA A 10 -10.39 16.64 -0.19
CA ALA A 10 -11.63 17.37 0.03
C ALA A 10 -12.40 17.60 -1.29
N TYR A 11 -11.70 17.89 -2.38
CA TYR A 11 -12.28 18.05 -3.71
C TYR A 11 -12.86 16.73 -4.26
N ALA A 12 -12.09 15.64 -4.17
CA ALA A 12 -12.55 14.30 -4.57
C ALA A 12 -13.74 13.84 -3.72
N GLN A 13 -13.75 14.08 -2.41
CA GLN A 13 -14.89 13.76 -1.54
C GLN A 13 -16.15 14.54 -1.91
N ASN A 14 -16.01 15.82 -2.29
CA ASN A 14 -17.13 16.62 -2.79
C ASN A 14 -17.68 16.05 -4.11
N ALA A 15 -16.81 15.75 -5.08
CA ALA A 15 -17.25 15.11 -6.31
C ALA A 15 -17.91 13.73 -6.06
N LEU A 16 -17.38 12.95 -5.11
CA LEU A 16 -17.93 11.66 -4.72
C LEU A 16 -19.34 11.78 -4.14
N SER A 17 -19.69 12.88 -3.45
CA SER A 17 -21.07 13.03 -2.96
C SER A 17 -22.09 13.04 -4.09
N PHE A 18 -21.75 13.58 -5.27
CA PHE A 18 -22.62 13.54 -6.45
C PHE A 18 -22.81 12.12 -6.99
N ILE A 19 -21.77 11.29 -6.90
CA ILE A 19 -21.81 9.88 -7.29
C ILE A 19 -22.70 9.09 -6.31
N PHE A 20 -22.51 9.27 -5.01
CA PHE A 20 -23.27 8.54 -3.98
C PHE A 20 -24.74 8.98 -3.86
N LEU A 21 -25.13 10.13 -4.43
CA LEU A 21 -26.53 10.50 -4.59
C LEU A 21 -27.28 9.62 -5.61
N GLN A 22 -26.56 8.89 -6.47
CA GLN A 22 -27.17 7.94 -7.40
C GLN A 22 -27.35 6.58 -6.69
N ASN A 23 -28.60 6.22 -6.39
CA ASN A 23 -28.92 4.97 -5.67
C ASN A 23 -28.41 3.72 -6.41
N GLU A 24 -28.30 3.80 -7.73
CA GLU A 24 -27.92 2.71 -8.62
C GLU A 24 -26.47 2.24 -8.44
N VAL A 25 -25.58 3.06 -7.88
CA VAL A 25 -24.16 2.70 -7.64
C VAL A 25 -23.82 2.50 -6.17
N LYS A 26 -24.63 3.04 -5.25
CA LYS A 26 -24.35 3.02 -3.82
C LYS A 26 -24.03 1.61 -3.29
N ASP A 27 -24.76 0.60 -3.75
CA ASP A 27 -24.54 -0.79 -3.31
C ASP A 27 -23.49 -1.56 -4.10
N LYS A 28 -23.04 -1.02 -5.23
CA LYS A 28 -22.08 -1.65 -6.15
C LYS A 28 -20.62 -1.23 -5.87
N ILE A 29 -20.43 -0.13 -5.16
CA ILE A 29 -19.11 0.38 -4.78
C ILE A 29 -18.69 -0.26 -3.46
N ASN A 30 -17.59 -0.97 -3.47
CA ASN A 30 -16.96 -1.54 -2.28
C ASN A 30 -16.08 -0.51 -1.60
N SER A 31 -15.18 0.12 -2.38
CA SER A 31 -14.17 1.06 -1.88
C SER A 31 -13.84 2.11 -2.93
N VAL A 32 -13.34 3.26 -2.49
CA VAL A 32 -12.88 4.33 -3.38
C VAL A 32 -11.52 4.82 -2.89
N TYR A 33 -10.57 4.91 -3.81
CA TYR A 33 -9.20 5.31 -3.56
C TYR A 33 -8.83 6.53 -4.38
N LEU A 34 -8.21 7.49 -3.73
CA LEU A 34 -7.43 8.53 -4.39
C LEU A 34 -6.01 8.02 -4.59
N TYR A 35 -5.44 8.21 -5.77
CA TYR A 35 -4.06 7.77 -6.06
C TYR A 35 -3.36 8.73 -7.02
N GLY A 36 -2.16 8.35 -7.46
CA GLY A 36 -1.44 9.11 -8.47
C GLY A 36 -0.79 10.38 -7.92
N SER A 37 -0.63 11.37 -8.81
CA SER A 37 0.13 12.60 -8.51
C SER A 37 -0.46 13.42 -7.36
N ALA A 38 -1.79 13.38 -7.19
CA ALA A 38 -2.53 14.05 -6.12
C ALA A 38 -2.12 13.61 -4.72
N VAL A 39 -1.70 12.34 -4.57
CA VAL A 39 -1.33 11.76 -3.27
C VAL A 39 0.17 11.87 -3.01
N ARG A 40 0.98 11.87 -4.07
CA ARG A 40 2.44 12.07 -3.97
C ARG A 40 2.87 13.53 -3.74
N GLY A 41 1.93 14.47 -3.80
CA GLY A 41 2.22 15.91 -3.70
C GLY A 41 2.89 16.46 -4.97
N GLU A 42 2.65 15.81 -6.11
CA GLU A 42 3.24 16.14 -7.42
C GLU A 42 2.19 16.69 -8.40
N LEU A 43 1.01 17.08 -7.90
CA LEU A 43 -0.11 17.51 -8.74
C LEU A 43 0.23 18.86 -9.39
N LEU A 44 0.25 18.89 -10.73
CA LEU A 44 0.39 20.12 -11.50
C LEU A 44 -1.00 20.68 -11.84
N LYS A 45 -1.05 21.92 -12.34
CA LYS A 45 -2.31 22.56 -12.72
C LYS A 45 -3.04 21.81 -13.84
N GLU A 46 -2.28 21.20 -14.74
CA GLU A 46 -2.78 20.43 -15.89
C GLU A 46 -3.00 18.95 -15.57
N SER A 47 -2.60 18.50 -14.37
CA SER A 47 -2.72 17.10 -13.96
C SER A 47 -4.17 16.75 -13.64
N ASP A 48 -4.56 15.53 -13.98
CA ASP A 48 -5.81 14.95 -13.49
C ASP A 48 -5.63 14.44 -12.05
N ILE A 49 -6.75 14.39 -11.32
CA ILE A 49 -6.88 13.75 -10.01
C ILE A 49 -7.42 12.35 -10.25
N ASP A 50 -6.58 11.36 -10.01
CA ASP A 50 -6.88 9.96 -10.29
C ASP A 50 -7.66 9.32 -9.13
N VAL A 51 -8.84 8.78 -9.44
CA VAL A 51 -9.71 8.09 -8.49
C VAL A 51 -10.03 6.70 -9.02
N PHE A 52 -9.84 5.69 -8.17
CA PHE A 52 -10.19 4.30 -8.48
C PHE A 52 -11.39 3.87 -7.62
N ILE A 53 -12.36 3.24 -8.26
CA ILE A 53 -13.57 2.72 -7.62
C ILE A 53 -13.55 1.19 -7.69
N ASP A 54 -13.42 0.55 -6.53
CA ASP A 54 -13.53 -0.90 -6.41
C ASP A 54 -14.99 -1.34 -6.54
N CYS A 55 -15.27 -2.15 -7.55
CA CYS A 55 -16.57 -2.76 -7.79
C CYS A 55 -16.42 -4.12 -8.48
N ALA A 56 -17.45 -4.95 -8.42
CA ALA A 56 -17.47 -6.22 -9.15
C ALA A 56 -17.35 -5.98 -10.67
N GLN A 57 -16.66 -6.88 -11.39
CA GLN A 57 -16.36 -6.73 -12.82
C GLN A 57 -17.62 -6.53 -13.67
N GLU A 58 -18.72 -7.21 -13.33
CA GLU A 58 -20.01 -7.08 -14.01
C GLU A 58 -20.65 -5.68 -13.86
N HIS A 59 -20.18 -4.88 -12.90
CA HIS A 59 -20.69 -3.54 -12.64
C HIS A 59 -19.79 -2.43 -13.20
N GLU A 60 -18.58 -2.74 -13.65
CA GLU A 60 -17.57 -1.76 -14.06
C GLU A 60 -18.12 -0.71 -15.05
N ASN A 61 -18.67 -1.17 -16.18
CA ASN A 61 -19.17 -0.27 -17.22
C ASN A 61 -20.33 0.62 -16.73
N ASN A 62 -21.21 0.06 -15.90
CA ASN A 62 -22.34 0.79 -15.34
C ASN A 62 -21.87 1.85 -14.33
N VAL A 63 -20.92 1.48 -13.45
CA VAL A 63 -20.32 2.39 -12.48
C VAL A 63 -19.58 3.52 -13.19
N LYS A 64 -18.75 3.22 -14.20
CA LYS A 64 -18.05 4.24 -15.02
C LYS A 64 -19.01 5.22 -15.67
N ALA A 65 -20.09 4.74 -16.28
CA ALA A 65 -21.08 5.59 -16.93
C ALA A 65 -21.79 6.53 -15.94
N ILE A 66 -22.18 6.02 -14.78
CA ILE A 66 -22.85 6.80 -13.74
C ILE A 66 -21.88 7.81 -13.12
N CYS A 67 -20.63 7.42 -12.88
CA CYS A 67 -19.59 8.32 -12.39
C CYS A 67 -19.34 9.47 -13.36
N LYS A 68 -19.22 9.18 -14.66
CA LYS A 68 -19.07 10.22 -15.71
C LYS A 68 -20.25 11.19 -15.74
N SER A 69 -21.48 10.68 -15.65
CA SER A 69 -22.70 11.52 -15.59
C SER A 69 -22.80 12.32 -14.29
N SER A 70 -22.31 11.78 -13.18
CA SER A 70 -22.32 12.47 -11.89
C SER A 70 -21.24 13.56 -11.82
N LEU A 71 -20.06 13.30 -12.39
CA LEU A 71 -19.01 14.31 -12.53
C LEU A 71 -19.43 15.48 -13.41
N SER A 72 -20.16 15.25 -14.51
CA SER A 72 -20.65 16.36 -15.33
C SER A 72 -21.63 17.24 -14.56
N LYS A 73 -22.48 16.66 -13.71
CA LYS A 73 -23.36 17.40 -12.78
C LYS A 73 -22.55 18.18 -11.73
N PHE A 74 -21.50 17.56 -11.19
CA PHE A 74 -20.60 18.24 -10.25
C PHE A 74 -19.98 19.49 -10.88
N TYR A 75 -19.40 19.39 -12.07
CA TYR A 75 -18.72 20.52 -12.73
C TYR A 75 -19.61 21.71 -13.09
N VAL A 76 -20.94 21.54 -13.12
CA VAL A 76 -21.89 22.64 -13.35
C VAL A 76 -22.62 23.09 -12.07
N SER A 77 -22.30 22.49 -10.93
CA SER A 77 -22.95 22.75 -9.64
C SER A 77 -22.41 23.99 -8.94
N ASP A 78 -23.19 24.52 -7.99
CA ASP A 78 -22.73 25.59 -7.10
C ASP A 78 -21.60 25.14 -6.16
N ASP A 79 -21.48 23.84 -5.89
CA ASP A 79 -20.37 23.29 -5.12
C ASP A 79 -19.05 23.38 -5.90
N TYR A 80 -19.08 23.14 -7.21
CA TYR A 80 -17.89 23.31 -8.05
C TYR A 80 -17.45 24.77 -8.18
N LYS A 81 -18.39 25.72 -8.23
CA LYS A 81 -18.05 27.17 -8.23
C LYS A 81 -17.19 27.58 -7.03
N LYS A 82 -17.37 26.95 -5.87
CA LYS A 82 -16.51 27.18 -4.69
C LYS A 82 -15.06 26.80 -4.97
N TRP A 83 -14.84 25.73 -5.71
CA TRP A 83 -13.51 25.25 -6.10
C TRP A 83 -12.87 26.11 -7.18
N GLU A 84 -13.67 26.69 -8.10
CA GLU A 84 -13.19 27.71 -9.04
C GLU A 84 -12.64 28.94 -8.31
N ILE A 85 -13.34 29.42 -7.27
CA ILE A 85 -12.87 30.53 -6.42
C ILE A 85 -11.55 30.16 -5.71
N LEU A 86 -11.44 28.91 -5.24
CA LEU A 86 -10.23 28.38 -4.61
C LEU A 86 -9.09 28.09 -5.61
N ARG A 87 -9.35 28.25 -6.92
CA ARG A 87 -8.44 27.95 -8.03
C ARG A 87 -7.90 26.52 -7.99
N PHE A 88 -8.76 25.57 -7.61
CA PHE A 88 -8.45 24.15 -7.55
C PHE A 88 -9.46 23.39 -8.42
N THR A 89 -9.17 23.33 -9.72
CA THR A 89 -10.11 22.93 -10.78
C THR A 89 -9.53 21.82 -11.66
N ASN A 90 -8.64 21.01 -11.10
CA ASN A 90 -8.12 19.83 -11.78
C ASN A 90 -9.28 18.90 -12.17
N ASN A 91 -9.20 18.26 -13.33
CA ASN A 91 -10.19 17.26 -13.71
C ASN A 91 -10.03 16.03 -12.81
N ILE A 92 -11.13 15.36 -12.53
CA ILE A 92 -11.15 14.05 -11.87
C ILE A 92 -11.26 12.98 -12.96
N SER A 93 -10.27 12.10 -13.00
CA SER A 93 -10.29 10.89 -13.81
C SER A 93 -10.76 9.73 -12.93
N ILE A 94 -11.75 8.97 -13.41
CA ILE A 94 -12.30 7.83 -12.67
C ILE A 94 -12.07 6.56 -13.45
N GLU A 95 -11.33 5.65 -12.82
CA GLU A 95 -11.30 4.24 -13.20
C GLU A 95 -12.15 3.42 -12.22
N ALA A 96 -12.66 2.28 -12.70
CA ALA A 96 -13.41 1.35 -11.89
C ALA A 96 -13.10 -0.08 -12.31
N GLY A 97 -13.27 -1.03 -11.40
CA GLY A 97 -13.06 -2.45 -11.65
C GLY A 97 -12.77 -3.20 -10.35
N GLU A 98 -12.42 -4.48 -10.46
CA GLU A 98 -12.02 -5.26 -9.29
C GLU A 98 -10.62 -4.86 -8.81
N PHE A 99 -10.52 -4.30 -7.60
CA PHE A 99 -9.26 -3.76 -7.07
C PHE A 99 -8.12 -4.79 -7.07
N MET A 100 -8.39 -6.02 -6.64
CA MET A 100 -7.35 -7.06 -6.53
C MET A 100 -6.77 -7.51 -7.88
N LYS A 101 -7.48 -7.26 -8.98
CA LYS A 101 -7.08 -7.58 -10.35
C LYS A 101 -6.48 -6.39 -11.10
N TRP A 102 -6.59 -5.19 -10.53
CA TRP A 102 -6.20 -3.96 -11.20
C TRP A 102 -4.68 -3.79 -11.22
N GLU A 103 -4.15 -3.25 -12.32
CA GLU A 103 -2.71 -3.24 -12.60
C GLU A 103 -1.91 -2.35 -11.65
N LEU A 104 -2.48 -1.23 -11.20
CA LEU A 104 -1.82 -0.31 -10.27
C LEU A 104 -2.17 -0.59 -8.80
N LYS A 105 -2.73 -1.76 -8.46
CA LYS A 105 -3.12 -2.12 -7.08
C LYS A 105 -1.97 -1.94 -6.09
N THR A 106 -0.75 -2.32 -6.45
CA THR A 106 0.42 -2.22 -5.56
C THR A 106 0.76 -0.78 -5.25
N SER A 107 0.58 0.12 -6.22
CA SER A 107 0.78 1.57 -6.03
C SER A 107 -0.29 2.15 -5.10
N ILE A 108 -1.57 1.80 -5.31
CA ILE A 108 -2.66 2.22 -4.41
C ILE A 108 -2.45 1.67 -2.99
N LEU A 109 -2.06 0.41 -2.84
CA LEU A 109 -1.81 -0.20 -1.54
C LEU A 109 -0.63 0.45 -0.80
N ALA A 110 0.37 0.94 -1.53
CA ALA A 110 1.56 1.55 -0.95
C ALA A 110 1.32 3.01 -0.56
N GLU A 111 0.64 3.78 -1.42
CA GLU A 111 0.59 5.24 -1.30
C GLU A 111 -0.83 5.80 -1.31
N GLY A 112 -1.81 5.08 -1.87
CA GLY A 112 -3.17 5.56 -2.08
C GLY A 112 -3.90 5.93 -0.79
N ILE A 113 -4.88 6.83 -0.92
CA ILE A 113 -5.73 7.28 0.18
C ILE A 113 -7.12 6.70 0.00
N LEU A 114 -7.54 5.86 0.95
CA LEU A 114 -8.90 5.33 1.01
C LEU A 114 -9.87 6.48 1.36
N LEU A 115 -10.73 6.86 0.42
CA LEU A 115 -11.74 7.90 0.60
C LEU A 115 -13.07 7.34 1.12
N TYR A 116 -13.39 6.09 0.77
CA TYR A 116 -14.60 5.39 1.17
C TYR A 116 -14.34 3.89 1.21
N SER A 117 -14.95 3.18 2.17
CA SER A 117 -15.17 1.74 2.05
C SER A 117 -16.45 1.31 2.74
N LYS A 118 -17.16 0.36 2.13
CA LYS A 118 -18.38 -0.26 2.64
C LYS A 118 -18.09 -1.17 3.83
N LYS A 119 -16.88 -1.72 3.91
CA LYS A 119 -16.40 -2.56 5.01
C LYS A 119 -15.04 -2.05 5.48
N PRO A 120 -14.61 -2.32 6.72
CA PRO A 120 -13.24 -2.05 7.11
C PRO A 120 -12.31 -2.87 6.21
N GLU A 121 -11.52 -2.20 5.36
CA GLU A 121 -10.48 -2.89 4.61
C GLU A 121 -9.38 -3.31 5.58
N VAL A 122 -9.34 -4.61 5.87
CA VAL A 122 -8.16 -5.22 6.45
C VAL A 122 -7.21 -5.45 5.29
N LEU A 123 -6.35 -4.47 5.00
CA LEU A 123 -5.21 -4.72 4.14
C LEU A 123 -4.47 -5.94 4.72
N PRO A 124 -4.16 -6.98 3.93
CA PRO A 124 -3.41 -8.13 4.39
C PRO A 124 -1.96 -7.69 4.62
N ALA A 125 -1.75 -6.93 5.69
CA ALA A 125 -0.45 -6.60 6.20
C ALA A 125 -0.05 -7.74 7.12
N THR A 126 0.98 -8.48 6.75
CA THR A 126 1.56 -9.48 7.63
C THR A 126 2.42 -8.78 8.67
N ARG A 127 2.18 -9.06 9.96
CA ARG A 127 3.02 -8.56 11.06
C ARG A 127 4.43 -9.09 10.81
N ALA A 128 5.43 -8.22 10.68
CA ALA A 128 6.82 -8.64 10.57
C ALA A 128 7.73 -7.81 11.47
N VAL A 129 8.95 -8.31 11.63
CA VAL A 129 9.98 -7.66 12.43
C VAL A 129 11.22 -7.49 11.58
N LEU A 130 11.65 -6.25 11.44
CA LEU A 130 12.94 -5.90 10.85
C LEU A 130 14.01 -6.03 11.93
N PHE A 131 14.93 -6.97 11.76
CA PHE A 131 16.11 -7.11 12.61
C PHE A 131 17.30 -6.45 11.95
N THR A 132 17.97 -5.56 12.68
CA THR A 132 19.30 -5.05 12.32
C THR A 132 20.30 -5.56 13.35
N PHE A 133 21.37 -6.21 12.93
CA PHE A 133 22.33 -6.82 13.84
C PHE A 133 23.77 -6.46 13.52
N GLN A 134 24.66 -6.60 14.49
CA GLN A 134 26.09 -6.37 14.28
C GLN A 134 26.74 -7.61 13.65
N LEU A 135 27.49 -7.39 12.56
CA LEU A 135 28.25 -8.47 11.95
C LEU A 135 29.48 -8.79 12.81
N PRO A 136 29.76 -10.07 13.11
CA PRO A 136 30.95 -10.45 13.86
C PRO A 136 32.23 -10.04 13.15
N LYS A 137 33.16 -9.40 13.87
CA LYS A 137 34.50 -9.08 13.35
C LYS A 137 35.36 -10.34 13.11
N LYS A 138 35.19 -11.38 13.94
CA LYS A 138 35.93 -12.64 13.82
C LYS A 138 35.34 -13.48 12.69
N LYS A 139 36.17 -13.85 11.70
CA LYS A 139 35.80 -14.63 10.50
C LYS A 139 35.02 -15.91 10.84
N LYS A 140 35.45 -16.67 11.85
CA LYS A 140 34.76 -17.89 12.33
C LYS A 140 33.32 -17.59 12.77
N ASN A 141 33.11 -16.55 13.57
CA ASN A 141 31.80 -16.17 14.09
C ASN A 141 30.89 -15.64 12.98
N TYR A 142 31.45 -14.87 12.05
CA TYR A 142 30.74 -14.40 10.86
C TYR A 142 30.19 -15.58 10.06
N PHE A 143 31.04 -16.56 9.72
CA PHE A 143 30.57 -17.74 8.98
C PHE A 143 29.54 -18.57 9.74
N ASN A 144 29.70 -18.71 11.06
CA ASN A 144 28.74 -19.43 11.90
C ASN A 144 27.38 -18.72 11.97
N LEU A 145 27.35 -17.38 11.89
CA LEU A 145 26.11 -16.61 11.80
C LEU A 145 25.49 -16.74 10.41
N THR A 146 26.27 -16.53 9.35
CA THR A 146 25.75 -16.56 7.97
C THR A 146 25.22 -17.94 7.60
N ARG A 147 25.87 -19.03 8.05
CA ARG A 147 25.38 -20.39 7.80
C ARG A 147 24.06 -20.67 8.54
N ALA A 148 23.95 -20.23 9.80
CA ALA A 148 22.72 -20.42 10.56
C ALA A 148 21.54 -19.64 9.95
N LEU A 149 21.76 -18.40 9.50
CA LEU A 149 20.72 -17.57 8.90
C LEU A 149 20.38 -18.02 7.47
N TYR A 150 21.38 -18.22 6.62
CA TYR A 150 21.19 -18.34 5.17
C TYR A 150 21.46 -19.75 4.62
N GLY A 151 22.00 -20.65 5.44
CA GLY A 151 22.35 -22.01 5.03
C GLY A 151 23.66 -22.09 4.25
N ARG A 152 23.87 -23.23 3.58
CA ARG A 152 25.03 -23.49 2.71
C ARG A 152 24.60 -24.23 1.45
N LYS A 153 25.19 -23.86 0.32
CA LYS A 153 25.22 -24.69 -0.89
C LYS A 153 26.63 -25.24 -1.05
N GLU A 154 26.79 -26.53 -0.87
CA GLU A 154 27.97 -27.28 -1.29
C GLU A 154 27.55 -28.39 -2.25
N GLN A 155 28.49 -28.86 -3.08
CA GLN A 155 28.27 -29.93 -4.04
C GLN A 155 27.57 -31.13 -3.35
N GLY A 156 26.28 -31.32 -3.65
CA GLY A 156 25.44 -32.40 -3.13
C GLY A 156 24.64 -32.09 -1.86
N TYR A 157 24.91 -31.01 -1.12
CA TYR A 157 24.24 -30.71 0.16
C TYR A 157 23.62 -29.30 0.17
N LYS A 158 22.30 -29.22 0.39
CA LYS A 158 21.55 -27.97 0.56
C LYS A 158 20.99 -27.91 1.97
N GLU A 159 21.75 -27.33 2.89
CA GLU A 159 21.22 -26.99 4.21
C GLU A 159 20.42 -25.69 4.08
N HIS A 160 19.14 -25.73 4.43
CA HIS A 160 18.29 -24.53 4.46
C HIS A 160 18.61 -23.75 5.73
N GLY A 161 18.93 -22.46 5.59
CA GLY A 161 19.12 -21.59 6.75
C GLY A 161 17.79 -21.20 7.37
N PHE A 162 17.84 -20.77 8.63
CA PHE A 162 16.68 -20.32 9.40
C PHE A 162 15.81 -19.31 8.64
N LEU A 163 16.42 -18.41 7.86
CA LEU A 163 15.69 -17.40 7.10
C LEU A 163 14.72 -18.04 6.10
N LYS A 164 15.11 -19.14 5.45
CA LYS A 164 14.24 -19.85 4.51
C LYS A 164 13.13 -20.61 5.23
N GLU A 165 13.44 -21.22 6.38
CA GLU A 165 12.45 -21.93 7.21
C GLU A 165 11.39 -20.99 7.78
N ALA A 166 11.78 -19.76 8.10
CA ALA A 166 10.91 -18.73 8.64
C ALA A 166 10.16 -17.93 7.56
N ASN A 167 10.28 -18.29 6.28
CA ASN A 167 9.81 -17.49 5.14
C ASN A 167 10.26 -16.01 5.23
N GLY A 168 11.47 -15.79 5.72
CA GLY A 168 12.07 -14.49 5.94
C GLY A 168 12.81 -13.95 4.71
N HIS A 169 13.04 -12.64 4.72
CA HIS A 169 13.66 -11.92 3.62
C HIS A 169 14.97 -11.26 4.06
N LYS A 170 16.00 -11.43 3.24
CA LYS A 170 17.27 -10.72 3.44
C LYS A 170 17.20 -9.37 2.75
N VAL A 171 17.32 -8.30 3.53
CA VAL A 171 17.34 -6.92 2.99
C VAL A 171 18.78 -6.48 2.74
N ALA A 172 19.70 -6.77 3.67
CA ALA A 172 21.12 -6.47 3.57
C ALA A 172 21.95 -7.57 4.24
N SER A 173 23.28 -7.43 4.28
CA SER A 173 24.15 -8.40 4.97
C SER A 173 23.82 -8.54 6.47
N ASN A 174 23.38 -7.44 7.09
CA ASN A 174 23.12 -7.30 8.51
C ASN A 174 21.66 -6.93 8.84
N VAL A 175 20.76 -7.01 7.85
CA VAL A 175 19.35 -6.65 7.98
C VAL A 175 18.48 -7.76 7.38
N ILE A 176 17.53 -8.25 8.17
CA ILE A 176 16.56 -9.27 7.75
C ILE A 176 15.15 -8.87 8.18
N ILE A 177 14.15 -9.31 7.43
CA ILE A 177 12.73 -9.22 7.76
C ILE A 177 12.23 -10.64 8.05
N ILE A 178 11.55 -10.81 9.17
CA ILE A 178 11.03 -12.10 9.63
C ILE A 178 9.56 -11.93 10.02
N PRO A 179 8.66 -12.86 9.66
CA PRO A 179 7.28 -12.85 10.16
C PRO A 179 7.25 -12.86 11.70
N LYS A 180 6.29 -12.14 12.29
CA LYS A 180 6.23 -11.90 13.74
C LYS A 180 6.24 -13.18 14.58
N GLU A 181 5.63 -14.26 14.08
CA GLU A 181 5.61 -15.57 14.73
C GLU A 181 7.01 -16.19 14.96
N TYR A 182 8.00 -15.81 14.16
CA TYR A 182 9.39 -16.27 14.30
C TYR A 182 10.29 -15.28 15.08
N GLN A 183 9.73 -14.21 15.64
CA GLN A 183 10.50 -13.19 16.38
C GLN A 183 11.33 -13.82 17.51
N GLN A 184 10.71 -14.63 18.37
CA GLN A 184 11.38 -15.22 19.53
C GLN A 184 12.51 -16.17 19.12
N LYS A 185 12.26 -17.01 18.09
CA LYS A 185 13.29 -17.92 17.55
C LYS A 185 14.48 -17.13 16.96
N THR A 186 14.20 -16.01 16.29
CA THR A 186 15.25 -15.14 15.74
C THR A 186 16.08 -14.51 16.86
N MET A 187 15.43 -14.02 17.91
CA MET A 187 16.11 -13.46 19.09
C MET A 187 17.02 -14.50 19.75
N GLN A 188 16.53 -15.72 19.95
CA GLN A 188 17.30 -16.83 20.52
C GLN A 188 18.50 -17.21 19.63
N LEU A 189 18.33 -17.24 18.31
CA LEU A 189 19.43 -17.52 17.37
C LEU A 189 20.54 -16.46 17.46
N LEU A 190 20.17 -15.17 17.52
CA LEU A 190 21.14 -14.08 17.63
C LEU A 190 21.81 -14.07 19.02
N GLN A 191 21.04 -14.28 20.09
CA GLN A 191 21.55 -14.32 21.47
C GLN A 191 22.49 -15.50 21.72
N SER A 192 22.17 -16.70 21.21
CA SER A 192 23.02 -17.89 21.34
C SER A 192 24.38 -17.73 20.65
N LYS A 193 24.49 -16.78 19.71
CA LYS A 193 25.72 -16.41 19.02
C LYS A 193 26.35 -15.12 19.55
N SER A 194 25.82 -14.57 20.65
CA SER A 194 26.24 -13.31 21.28
C SER A 194 26.26 -12.12 20.29
N ILE A 195 25.25 -12.06 19.42
CA ILE A 195 25.09 -10.99 18.44
C ILE A 195 24.19 -9.90 19.00
N SER A 196 24.69 -8.67 19.05
CA SER A 196 23.88 -7.49 19.36
C SER A 196 22.95 -7.15 18.20
N TYR A 197 21.69 -6.84 18.49
CA TYR A 197 20.68 -6.49 17.50
C TYR A 197 19.72 -5.41 18.00
N SER A 198 19.08 -4.72 17.06
CA SER A 198 17.87 -3.92 17.26
C SER A 198 16.74 -4.49 16.41
N MET A 199 15.50 -4.22 16.84
CA MET A 199 14.31 -4.68 16.13
C MET A 199 13.30 -3.55 15.98
N LYS A 200 12.61 -3.53 14.85
CA LYS A 200 11.47 -2.63 14.59
C LYS A 200 10.32 -3.45 14.05
N GLU A 201 9.15 -3.32 14.66
CA GLU A 201 7.93 -3.92 14.12
C GLU A 201 7.51 -3.16 12.86
N ILE A 202 7.20 -3.92 11.81
CA ILE A 202 6.81 -3.41 10.50
C ILE A 202 5.61 -4.20 9.99
N TRP A 203 4.94 -3.60 9.01
CA TRP A 203 3.87 -4.20 8.26
C TRP A 203 4.35 -4.42 6.84
N ILE A 204 4.26 -5.66 6.37
CA ILE A 204 4.60 -6.02 4.99
C ILE A 204 3.32 -6.41 4.26
N ASN A 205 3.06 -5.72 3.15
CA ASN A 205 2.05 -6.10 2.19
C ASN A 205 2.73 -7.07 1.20
N GLU A 206 2.17 -8.26 1.01
CA GLU A 206 2.62 -9.19 -0.05
C GLU A 206 2.17 -8.72 -1.44
#